data_AF-A0A3A9DV64-F1
#
_entry.id   AF-A0A3A9DV64-F1
#
_cell.length_a   1.000
_cell.length_b   1.000
_cell.length_c   1.000
_cell.angle_alpha   90.00
_cell.angle_beta   90.00
_cell.angle_gamma   90.00
#
_symmetry.space_group_name_H-M   'P 1'
#
loop_
_entity.id
_entity.type
_entity.pdbx_description
1 polymer ?
#
loop_
_entity_poly.entity_id
_entity_poly.type
_entity_poly.pdbx_seq_one_letter_code
_entity_poly.pdbx_strand_id
1 'polypeptide(L)'
;MLKKTKAIIFDLDGTLIDSMWMWQDIDTQYLGKFGLFVPEDLQKAIEGMSFTETAAYFKERFKLPKTIEEIKREWNEMAYDKYIHDAPLKKGALP
;
A
#
# COMPACT_ATOMS: atom_id res chain seq x y z
N MET A 1 -9.31 28.21 -12.27
CA MET A 1 -10.63 27.56 -12.11
C MET A 1 -10.98 26.83 -13.39
N LEU A 2 -11.40 25.57 -13.29
CA LEU A 2 -11.89 24.77 -14.43
C LEU A 2 -13.16 25.45 -14.99
N LYS A 3 -13.11 25.98 -16.21
CA LYS A 3 -14.26 26.63 -16.86
C LYS A 3 -14.94 25.64 -17.79
N LYS A 4 -16.27 25.53 -17.70
CA LYS A 4 -17.14 24.64 -18.52
C LYS A 4 -16.97 23.12 -18.28
N THR A 5 -16.46 22.71 -17.12
CA THR A 5 -16.38 21.30 -16.73
C THR A 5 -17.72 20.81 -16.17
N LYS A 6 -18.25 19.70 -16.71
CA LYS A 6 -19.53 19.10 -16.27
C LYS A 6 -19.36 18.02 -15.19
N ALA A 7 -18.18 17.39 -15.13
CA ALA A 7 -17.87 16.32 -14.18
C ALA A 7 -16.36 16.25 -13.91
N ILE A 8 -15.98 15.77 -12.73
CA ILE A 8 -14.60 15.51 -12.33
C ILE A 8 -14.59 14.11 -11.69
N ILE A 9 -13.62 13.28 -12.09
CA ILE A 9 -13.37 11.98 -11.47
C ILE A 9 -12.16 12.15 -10.57
N PHE A 10 -12.31 11.74 -9.31
CA PHE A 10 -11.21 11.72 -8.35
C PHE A 10 -10.81 10.27 -8.12
N ASP A 11 -9.51 10.04 -8.10
CA ASP A 11 -8.98 8.86 -7.46
C ASP A 11 -9.27 8.91 -5.94
N LEU A 12 -9.28 7.76 -5.27
CA LEU A 12 -9.52 7.69 -3.83
C LEU A 12 -8.20 7.84 -3.07
N ASP A 13 -7.27 6.91 -3.33
CA ASP A 13 -6.03 6.75 -2.59
C ASP A 13 -5.05 7.88 -2.84
N GLY A 14 -4.53 8.47 -1.75
CA GLY A 14 -3.65 9.62 -1.84
C GLY A 14 -4.28 10.88 -2.44
N THR A 15 -5.56 10.86 -2.81
CA THR A 15 -6.29 12.01 -3.37
C THR A 15 -7.38 12.47 -2.40
N LEU A 16 -8.40 11.64 -2.15
CA LEU A 16 -9.50 11.97 -1.22
C LEU A 16 -9.19 11.52 0.21
N ILE A 17 -8.47 10.42 0.37
CA ILE A 17 -8.03 9.89 1.68
C ILE A 17 -6.52 9.93 1.81
N ASP A 18 -6.04 10.09 3.05
CA ASP A 18 -4.62 10.10 3.35
C ASP A 18 -4.14 8.67 3.65
N SER A 19 -4.00 7.87 2.58
CA SER A 19 -3.75 6.42 2.68
C SER A 19 -2.36 5.98 2.21
N MET A 20 -1.57 6.83 1.55
CA MET A 20 -0.32 6.38 0.90
C MET A 20 0.76 5.91 1.87
N TRP A 21 0.77 6.43 3.09
CA TRP A 21 1.71 6.01 4.14
C TRP A 21 1.46 4.56 4.61
N MET A 22 0.24 4.05 4.42
CA MET A 22 -0.16 2.73 4.90
C MET A 22 0.68 1.62 4.28
N TRP A 23 1.03 1.72 3.00
CA TRP A 23 1.79 0.68 2.31
C TRP A 23 3.21 0.54 2.86
N GLN A 24 3.88 1.66 3.16
CA GLN A 24 5.21 1.64 3.79
C GLN A 24 5.16 1.06 5.20
N ASP A 25 4.10 1.34 5.93
CA ASP A 25 3.86 0.77 7.26
C ASP A 25 3.53 -0.74 7.17
N ILE A 26 2.76 -1.17 6.17
CA ILE A 26 2.52 -2.59 5.89
C ILE A 26 3.84 -3.30 5.59
N ASP A 27 4.70 -2.75 4.73
CA ASP A 27 6.02 -3.33 4.42
C ASP A 27 6.84 -3.50 5.71
N THR A 28 6.86 -2.47 6.55
CA THR A 28 7.58 -2.46 7.83
C THR A 28 7.07 -3.53 8.78
N GLN A 29 5.76 -3.54 9.03
CA GLN A 29 5.14 -4.50 9.94
C GLN A 29 5.24 -5.91 9.41
N TYR A 30 5.04 -6.11 8.11
CA TYR A 30 5.06 -7.42 7.48
C TYR A 30 6.44 -8.06 7.57
N LEU A 31 7.49 -7.35 7.18
CA LEU A 31 8.87 -7.83 7.32
C LEU A 31 9.27 -7.99 8.79
N GLY A 32 8.77 -7.11 9.67
CA GLY A 32 8.95 -7.21 11.12
C GLY A 32 8.45 -8.53 11.71
N LYS A 33 7.36 -9.12 11.18
CA LYS A 33 6.88 -10.46 11.60
C LYS A 33 7.92 -11.57 11.39
N PHE A 34 8.88 -11.36 10.50
CA PHE A 34 9.97 -12.28 10.20
C PHE A 34 11.32 -11.83 10.80
N GLY A 35 11.33 -10.79 11.64
CA GLY A 35 12.56 -10.22 12.20
C GLY A 35 13.42 -9.49 11.18
N LEU A 36 12.83 -9.04 10.07
CA LEU A 36 13.51 -8.34 8.98
C LEU A 36 13.22 -6.84 9.02
N PHE A 37 14.20 -6.06 8.58
CA PHE A 37 14.06 -4.61 8.38
C PHE A 37 13.75 -4.30 6.92
N VAL A 38 13.06 -3.19 6.68
CA VAL A 38 12.80 -2.67 5.33
C VAL A 38 14.10 -2.14 4.74
N PRO A 39 14.61 -2.70 3.62
CA PRO A 39 15.75 -2.14 2.93
C PRO A 39 15.45 -0.77 2.33
N GLU A 40 16.43 0.15 2.33
CA GLU A 40 16.27 1.50 1.77
C GLU A 40 15.91 1.50 0.28
N ASP A 41 16.35 0.48 -0.46
CA ASP A 41 16.10 0.32 -1.90
C ASP A 41 14.75 -0.33 -2.23
N LEU A 42 13.99 -0.79 -1.22
CA LEU A 42 12.79 -1.60 -1.44
C LEU A 42 11.77 -0.90 -2.33
N GLN A 43 11.39 0.34 -1.99
CA GLN A 43 10.37 1.09 -2.73
C GLN A 43 10.74 1.28 -4.20
N LYS A 44 12.01 1.60 -4.46
CA LYS A 44 12.53 1.74 -5.82
C LYS A 44 12.54 0.41 -6.56
N ALA A 45 12.82 -0.69 -5.86
CA ALA A 45 12.89 -2.00 -6.48
C ALA A 45 11.52 -2.56 -6.85
N ILE A 46 10.45 -2.17 -6.14
CA ILE A 46 9.08 -2.61 -6.40
C ILE A 46 8.25 -1.57 -7.17
N GLU A 47 8.83 -0.40 -7.48
CA GLU A 47 8.18 0.65 -8.24
C GLU A 47 7.75 0.13 -9.62
N GLY A 48 6.47 0.31 -9.95
CA GLY A 48 5.89 -0.16 -11.21
C GLY A 48 5.54 -1.65 -11.26
N MET A 49 5.83 -2.42 -10.21
CA MET A 49 5.38 -3.81 -10.10
C MET A 49 3.88 -3.88 -9.73
N SER A 50 3.20 -4.89 -10.26
CA SER A 50 1.86 -5.25 -9.79
C SER A 50 1.91 -5.89 -8.40
N PHE A 51 0.77 -5.90 -7.71
CA PHE A 51 0.64 -6.50 -6.37
C PHE A 51 1.16 -7.95 -6.28
N THR A 52 0.95 -8.75 -7.35
CA THR A 52 1.42 -10.14 -7.39
C THR A 52 2.92 -10.24 -7.67
N GLU A 53 3.47 -9.38 -8.54
CA GLU A 53 4.91 -9.31 -8.77
C GLU A 53 5.65 -8.86 -7.51
N THR A 54 5.12 -7.87 -6.79
CA THR A 54 5.66 -7.44 -5.49
C THR A 54 5.65 -8.59 -4.47
N ALA A 55 4.57 -9.37 -4.39
CA ALA A 55 4.51 -10.52 -3.49
C ALA A 55 5.55 -11.62 -3.87
N ALA A 56 5.72 -11.89 -5.16
CA ALA A 56 6.76 -12.80 -5.65
C ALA A 56 8.16 -12.29 -5.30
N TYR A 57 8.41 -10.99 -5.53
CA TYR A 57 9.65 -10.32 -5.19
C TYR A 57 9.96 -10.42 -3.69
N PHE A 58 8.99 -10.15 -2.81
CA PHE A 58 9.18 -10.28 -1.37
C PHE A 58 9.52 -11.71 -0.96
N LYS A 59 8.79 -12.70 -1.48
CA LYS A 59 9.07 -14.12 -1.23
C LYS A 59 10.51 -14.47 -1.60
N GLU A 60 10.95 -14.06 -2.79
CA GLU A 60 12.28 -14.39 -3.30
C GLU A 60 13.41 -13.63 -2.60
N ARG A 61 13.24 -12.32 -2.39
CA ARG A 61 14.25 -11.44 -1.78
C ARG A 61 14.45 -11.75 -0.30
N PHE A 62 13.36 -11.93 0.43
CA PHE A 62 13.37 -12.10 1.89
C PHE A 62 13.25 -13.57 2.32
N LYS A 63 13.21 -14.50 1.37
CA LYS A 63 13.10 -15.96 1.61
C LYS A 63 11.93 -16.32 2.52
N LEU A 64 10.79 -15.66 2.30
CA LEU A 64 9.62 -15.85 3.15
C LEU A 64 9.08 -17.29 3.00
N PRO A 65 8.75 -17.96 4.13
CA PRO A 65 8.26 -19.34 4.13
C PRO A 65 6.79 -19.49 3.67
N LYS A 66 6.18 -18.40 3.20
CA LYS A 66 4.76 -18.28 2.81
C LYS A 66 4.57 -18.43 1.31
N THR A 67 3.41 -18.91 0.85
CA THR A 67 3.08 -18.84 -0.58
C THR A 67 2.77 -17.40 -1.00
N ILE A 68 2.77 -17.13 -2.32
CA ILE A 68 2.44 -15.80 -2.85
C ILE A 68 1.01 -15.40 -2.44
N GLU A 69 0.08 -16.36 -2.44
CA GLU A 69 -1.31 -16.17 -2.05
C GLU A 69 -1.45 -15.84 -0.56
N GLU A 70 -0.67 -16.49 0.30
CA GLU A 70 -0.67 -16.18 1.74
C GLU A 70 -0.12 -14.78 2.01
N ILE A 71 0.97 -14.39 1.35
CA ILE A 71 1.54 -13.04 1.46
C ILE A 71 0.49 -12.00 1.06
N LYS A 72 -0.13 -12.18 -0.12
CA LYS A 72 -1.17 -11.29 -0.64
C LYS A 72 -2.38 -11.18 0.30
N ARG A 73 -2.81 -12.32 0.86
CA ARG A 73 -3.93 -12.36 1.82
C ARG A 73 -3.59 -11.56 3.08
N GLU A 74 -2.42 -11.81 3.67
CA GLU A 74 -1.96 -11.12 4.88
C GLU A 74 -1.80 -9.61 4.64
N TRP A 75 -1.28 -9.18 3.48
CA TRP A 75 -1.24 -7.76 3.11
C TRP A 75 -2.62 -7.15 2.98
N ASN A 76 -3.57 -7.84 2.33
CA ASN A 76 -4.94 -7.34 2.19
C ASN A 76 -5.64 -7.22 3.55
N GLU A 77 -5.43 -8.17 4.46
CA GLU A 77 -5.97 -8.09 5.83
C GLU A 77 -5.40 -6.87 6.57
N MET A 78 -4.09 -6.62 6.45
CA MET A 78 -3.45 -5.44 7.06
C MET A 78 -3.92 -4.13 6.42
N ALA A 79 -4.06 -4.09 5.10
CA ALA A 79 -4.59 -2.92 4.40
C ALA A 79 -6.04 -2.65 4.80
N TYR A 80 -6.88 -3.68 4.86
CA TYR A 80 -8.29 -3.59 5.24
C TYR A 80 -8.46 -2.95 6.62
N ASP A 81 -7.71 -3.43 7.61
CA ASP A 81 -7.71 -2.89 8.97
C ASP A 81 -7.37 -1.39 8.98
N LYS A 82 -6.30 -1.01 8.27
CA LYS A 82 -5.87 0.39 8.14
C LYS A 82 -6.88 1.26 7.41
N TYR A 83 -7.52 0.77 6.34
CA TYR A 83 -8.54 1.52 5.63
C TYR A 83 -9.77 1.82 6.49
N ILE A 84 -10.13 0.91 7.40
CA ILE A 84 -11.28 1.09 8.30
C ILE A 84 -10.94 2.05 9.45
N HIS A 85 -9.73 1.94 10.01
CA HIS A 85 -9.41 2.59 11.27
C HIS A 85 -8.50 3.81 11.15
N ASP A 86 -7.65 3.85 10.12
CA ASP A 86 -6.51 4.78 10.05
C ASP A 86 -6.49 5.66 8.79
N ALA A 87 -7.45 5.55 7.87
CA ALA A 87 -7.45 6.33 6.61
C ALA A 87 -8.38 7.56 6.68
N PRO A 88 -7.99 8.67 7.31
CA PRO A 88 -8.80 9.87 7.34
C PRO A 88 -8.87 10.53 5.97
N LEU A 89 -9.87 11.38 5.80
CA LEU A 89 -9.98 12.24 4.62
C LEU A 89 -8.80 13.22 4.55
N LYS A 90 -8.27 13.44 3.35
CA LYS A 90 -7.29 14.49 3.11
C LYS A 90 -7.90 15.86 3.32
N LYS A 91 -7.07 16.80 3.78
CA LYS A 91 -7.49 18.20 3.95
C LYS A 91 -8.04 18.76 2.63
N GLY A 92 -9.28 19.24 2.67
CA GLY A 92 -9.99 19.77 1.49
C GLY A 92 -10.73 18.74 0.65
N ALA A 93 -10.77 17.46 1.05
CA ALA A 93 -11.61 16.45 0.41
C ALA A 93 -13.11 16.65 0.74
N LEU A 94 -13.42 17.22 1.91
CA LEU A 94 -14.75 17.71 2.25
C LEU A 94 -14.77 19.26 2.25
N PRO A 95 -15.94 19.87 1.96
CA PRO A 95 -16.14 21.32 1.97
C PRO A 95 -16.00 21.97 3.35
#